data_AF-A0A0B8NZ36-F1
#
_entry.id   AF-A0A0B8NZ36-F1
#
_cell.length_a   1.000
_cell.length_b   1.000
_cell.length_c   1.000
_cell.angle_alpha   90.00
_cell.angle_beta   90.00
_cell.angle_gamma   90.00
#
_symmetry.space_group_name_H-M   'P 1'
#
loop_
_entity.id
_entity.type
_entity.pdbx_description
1 polymer ?
#
loop_
_entity_poly.entity_id
_entity_poly.type
_entity_poly.pdbx_seq_one_letter_code
_entity_poly.pdbx_strand_id
1 'polypeptide(L)'
;MGFALGYKKGGLGGAFAAFLGFTLPSILLMITLALLSSSLLETSIFVSVIHALKLLAVVVVADAIVGMYKNFCQTKQSIGLCLLVAVSMLLFSGIAAQIIVLLACAILGTLWFKSEPAEKPQGKVKLQMLPLVIFVAVLVLGPLLASQAPIAKLFHDFFYAGSLVFGGGHVVLPLLQNLIGDSLSTDAFLTGYAAAQAVPGPMFTFATFLGYELLPQQPILGSIVATLAVFLPGFLLVLSVIHNWQALASIPSVSAALKGVNAGVVGLLIAALYQPIFASAVSGAQDFAVVLVGFFLLKQLKLPIVAWLPALLATVCWFLSSKKNN
;
A
#
# COMPACT_ATOMS: atom_id res chain seq x y z
N MET A 1 9.38 -3.72 -9.01
CA MET A 1 9.79 -4.49 -10.22
C MET A 1 10.56 -3.62 -11.22
N GLY A 2 10.02 -2.48 -11.67
CA GLY A 2 10.68 -1.60 -12.65
C GLY A 2 12.11 -1.20 -12.27
N PHE A 3 12.34 -0.78 -11.01
CA PHE A 3 13.68 -0.45 -10.50
C PHE A 3 14.69 -1.61 -10.66
N ALA A 4 14.32 -2.83 -10.27
CA ALA A 4 15.21 -4.00 -10.37
C ALA A 4 15.50 -4.41 -11.82
N LEU A 5 14.51 -4.30 -12.72
CA LEU A 5 14.71 -4.53 -14.15
C LEU A 5 15.62 -3.48 -14.79
N GLY A 6 15.42 -2.20 -14.43
CA GLY A 6 16.30 -1.10 -14.82
C GLY A 6 17.73 -1.33 -14.33
N TYR A 7 17.90 -1.78 -13.08
CA TYR A 7 19.20 -2.15 -12.52
C TYR A 7 19.90 -3.24 -13.31
N LYS A 8 19.18 -4.30 -13.68
CA LYS A 8 19.75 -5.39 -14.49
C LYS A 8 20.17 -4.94 -15.90
N LYS A 9 19.49 -3.96 -16.48
CA LYS A 9 19.78 -3.47 -17.84
C LYS A 9 20.87 -2.38 -17.89
N GLY A 10 20.97 -1.54 -16.87
CA GLY A 10 21.84 -0.35 -16.91
C GLY A 10 22.39 0.09 -15.55
N GLY A 11 22.48 -0.82 -14.57
CA GLY A 11 22.94 -0.51 -13.23
C GLY A 11 22.09 0.56 -12.54
N LEU A 12 22.70 1.34 -11.65
CA LEU A 12 21.97 2.39 -10.92
C LEU A 12 21.30 3.42 -11.85
N GLY A 13 21.97 3.82 -12.93
CA GLY A 13 21.38 4.75 -13.92
C GLY A 13 20.11 4.19 -14.56
N GLY A 14 20.14 2.92 -14.98
CA GLY A 14 18.96 2.23 -15.51
C GLY A 14 17.84 2.09 -14.47
N ALA A 15 18.18 1.87 -13.20
CA ALA A 15 17.22 1.76 -12.10
C ALA A 15 16.48 3.08 -11.85
N PHE A 16 17.21 4.20 -11.80
CA PHE A 16 16.63 5.54 -11.64
C PHE A 16 15.83 5.96 -12.88
N ALA A 17 16.32 5.69 -14.09
CA ALA A 17 15.58 5.99 -15.32
C ALA A 17 14.24 5.23 -15.37
N ALA A 18 14.24 3.94 -14.99
CA ALA A 18 13.02 3.14 -14.90
C ALA A 18 12.06 3.65 -13.82
N PHE A 19 12.58 4.09 -12.67
CA PHE A 19 11.76 4.68 -11.61
C PHE A 19 11.11 5.99 -12.06
N LEU A 20 11.90 6.91 -12.62
CA LEU A 20 11.40 8.21 -13.09
C LEU A 20 10.40 8.04 -14.23
N GLY A 21 10.72 7.25 -15.25
CA GLY A 21 9.83 7.03 -16.40
C GLY A 21 8.48 6.44 -16.02
N PHE A 22 8.42 5.59 -14.99
CA PHE A 22 7.18 4.96 -14.53
C PHE A 22 6.42 5.80 -13.49
N THR A 23 7.12 6.52 -12.61
CA THR A 23 6.52 7.17 -11.43
C THR A 23 6.23 8.64 -11.67
N LEU A 24 7.05 9.34 -12.47
CA LEU A 24 6.93 10.79 -12.67
C LEU A 24 5.58 11.22 -13.27
N PRO A 25 5.01 10.55 -14.29
CA PRO A 25 3.69 10.93 -14.81
C PRO A 25 2.60 10.87 -13.72
N SER A 26 2.65 9.84 -12.88
CA SER A 26 1.71 9.67 -11.77
C SER A 26 1.92 10.72 -10.69
N ILE A 27 3.17 11.08 -10.35
CA ILE A 27 3.47 12.18 -9.41
C ILE A 27 2.84 13.48 -9.90
N LEU A 28 3.01 13.83 -11.18
CA LEU A 28 2.45 15.05 -11.75
C LEU A 28 0.92 15.06 -11.69
N LEU A 29 0.27 13.95 -12.03
CA LEU A 29 -1.18 13.80 -11.92
C LEU A 29 -1.66 13.94 -10.46
N MET A 30 -0.97 13.31 -9.51
CA MET A 30 -1.35 13.36 -8.10
C MET A 30 -1.16 14.76 -7.48
N ILE A 31 -0.09 15.47 -7.83
CA ILE A 31 0.11 16.88 -7.42
C ILE A 31 -0.98 17.76 -8.02
N THR A 32 -1.31 17.56 -9.30
CA THR A 32 -2.36 18.32 -9.97
C THR A 32 -3.71 18.08 -9.28
N LEU A 33 -4.00 16.83 -8.93
CA LEU A 33 -5.23 16.47 -8.23
C LEU A 33 -5.28 17.06 -6.81
N ALA A 34 -4.16 17.08 -6.07
CA ALA A 34 -4.07 17.72 -4.75
C ALA A 34 -4.30 19.24 -4.82
N LEU A 35 -3.71 19.91 -5.81
CA LEU A 35 -3.92 21.33 -6.06
C LEU A 35 -5.39 21.65 -6.41
N LEU A 36 -6.02 20.77 -7.20
CA LEU A 36 -7.42 20.92 -7.60
C LEU A 36 -8.38 20.58 -6.46
N SER A 37 -8.06 19.60 -5.61
CA SER A 37 -8.93 19.23 -4.49
C SER A 37 -9.08 20.38 -3.50
N SER A 38 -8.00 21.09 -3.16
CA SER A 38 -8.09 22.24 -2.24
C SER A 38 -9.00 23.36 -2.76
N SER A 39 -9.21 23.44 -4.08
CA SER A 39 -10.04 24.47 -4.73
C SER A 39 -11.48 24.00 -5.02
N LEU A 40 -11.72 22.68 -5.11
CA LEU A 40 -12.99 22.08 -5.56
C LEU A 40 -13.83 21.46 -4.45
N LEU A 41 -13.26 21.28 -3.24
CA LEU A 41 -13.88 20.62 -2.09
C LEU A 41 -15.23 21.22 -1.65
N GLU A 42 -15.55 22.46 -2.03
CA GLU A 42 -16.84 23.10 -1.68
C GLU A 42 -17.99 22.77 -2.65
N THR A 43 -17.72 22.13 -3.79
CA THR A 43 -18.75 21.82 -4.79
C THR A 43 -19.44 20.48 -4.50
N SER A 44 -20.78 20.42 -4.60
CA SER A 44 -21.53 19.19 -4.31
C SER A 44 -21.18 18.00 -5.24
N ILE A 45 -20.64 18.30 -6.42
CA ILE A 45 -20.13 17.32 -7.37
C ILE A 45 -18.92 16.61 -6.78
N PHE A 46 -17.99 17.34 -6.15
CA PHE A 46 -16.76 16.77 -5.61
C PHE A 46 -17.03 15.76 -4.49
N VAL A 47 -17.95 16.07 -3.57
CA VAL A 47 -18.40 15.14 -2.51
C VAL A 47 -18.93 13.83 -3.10
N SER A 48 -19.69 13.92 -4.19
CA SER A 48 -20.25 12.74 -4.89
C SER A 48 -19.16 11.90 -5.55
N VAL A 49 -18.16 12.56 -6.16
CA VAL A 49 -16.98 11.90 -6.73
C VAL A 49 -16.21 11.16 -5.63
N ILE A 50 -15.95 11.81 -4.49
CA ILE A 50 -15.25 11.18 -3.37
C ILE A 50 -16.00 9.96 -2.85
N HIS A 51 -17.32 10.05 -2.67
CA HIS A 51 -18.11 8.90 -2.22
C HIS A 51 -18.02 7.72 -3.20
N ALA A 52 -18.16 7.97 -4.50
CA ALA A 52 -18.02 6.93 -5.52
C ALA A 52 -16.61 6.30 -5.50
N LEU A 53 -15.59 7.13 -5.35
CA LEU A 53 -14.20 6.74 -5.22
C LEU A 53 -13.93 5.88 -3.95
N LYS A 54 -14.60 6.15 -2.84
CA LYS A 54 -14.58 5.29 -1.63
C LYS A 54 -15.19 3.91 -1.90
N LEU A 55 -16.31 3.83 -2.62
CA LEU A 55 -16.91 2.55 -2.98
C LEU A 55 -15.99 1.74 -3.92
N LEU A 56 -15.33 2.41 -4.86
CA LEU A 56 -14.30 1.80 -5.71
C LEU A 56 -13.14 1.23 -4.89
N ALA A 57 -12.69 1.96 -3.87
CA ALA A 57 -11.63 1.51 -2.97
C ALA A 57 -11.95 0.14 -2.33
N VAL A 58 -13.18 -0.04 -1.84
CA VAL A 58 -13.66 -1.30 -1.28
C VAL A 58 -13.55 -2.44 -2.31
N VAL A 59 -14.02 -2.20 -3.53
CA VAL A 59 -14.01 -3.18 -4.62
C VAL A 59 -12.59 -3.63 -4.97
N VAL A 60 -11.66 -2.69 -5.16
CA VAL A 60 -10.29 -3.00 -5.58
C VAL A 60 -9.51 -3.70 -4.46
N VAL A 61 -9.67 -3.27 -3.21
CA VAL A 61 -9.00 -3.89 -2.06
C VAL A 61 -9.53 -5.31 -1.85
N ALA A 62 -10.84 -5.52 -1.96
CA ALA A 62 -11.43 -6.85 -1.90
C ALA A 62 -10.89 -7.78 -2.99
N ASP A 63 -10.76 -7.29 -4.23
CA ASP A 63 -10.18 -8.09 -5.32
C ASP A 63 -8.71 -8.47 -5.07
N ALA A 64 -7.92 -7.50 -4.60
CA ALA A 64 -6.52 -7.72 -4.24
C ALA A 64 -6.39 -8.78 -3.14
N ILE A 65 -7.22 -8.72 -2.10
CA ILE A 65 -7.25 -9.71 -1.02
C ILE A 65 -7.59 -11.10 -1.57
N VAL A 66 -8.60 -11.22 -2.44
CA VAL A 66 -8.95 -12.50 -3.06
C VAL A 66 -7.78 -13.08 -3.87
N GLY A 67 -7.06 -12.24 -4.61
CA GLY A 67 -5.87 -12.66 -5.36
C GLY A 67 -4.74 -13.14 -4.43
N MET A 68 -4.42 -12.38 -3.39
CA MET A 68 -3.37 -12.71 -2.44
C MET A 68 -3.71 -13.93 -1.58
N TYR A 69 -4.97 -14.06 -1.16
CA TYR A 69 -5.45 -15.22 -0.42
C TYR A 69 -5.25 -16.51 -1.21
N LYS A 70 -5.61 -16.53 -2.49
CA LYS A 70 -5.40 -17.71 -3.37
C LYS A 70 -3.91 -18.06 -3.54
N ASN A 71 -3.03 -17.05 -3.55
CA ASN A 71 -1.60 -17.25 -3.75
C ASN A 71 -0.86 -17.64 -2.46
N PHE A 72 -1.27 -17.13 -1.30
CA PHE A 72 -0.51 -17.26 -0.05
C PHE A 72 -1.19 -18.14 1.01
N CYS A 73 -2.52 -18.26 0.98
CA CYS A 73 -3.29 -19.06 1.95
C CYS A 73 -3.68 -20.44 1.38
N GLN A 74 -2.68 -21.21 0.93
CA GLN A 74 -2.89 -22.51 0.29
C GLN A 74 -2.98 -23.70 1.27
N THR A 75 -2.53 -23.54 2.51
CA THR A 75 -2.47 -24.62 3.51
C THR A 75 -3.33 -24.27 4.72
N LYS A 76 -3.78 -25.29 5.47
CA LYS A 76 -4.53 -25.07 6.71
C LYS A 76 -3.76 -24.19 7.71
N GLN A 77 -2.44 -24.32 7.76
CA GLN A 77 -1.57 -23.52 8.62
C GLN A 77 -1.53 -22.05 8.18
N SER A 78 -1.37 -21.77 6.88
CA SER A 78 -1.37 -20.38 6.39
C SER A 78 -2.74 -19.72 6.50
N ILE A 79 -3.83 -20.47 6.30
CA ILE A 79 -5.19 -19.98 6.55
C ILE A 79 -5.39 -19.66 8.03
N GLY A 80 -4.94 -20.54 8.94
CA GLY A 80 -5.01 -20.31 10.38
C GLY A 80 -4.23 -19.07 10.82
N LEU A 81 -3.02 -18.88 10.27
CA LEU A 81 -2.21 -17.69 10.55
C LEU A 81 -2.87 -16.41 10.03
N CYS A 82 -3.40 -16.44 8.80
CA CYS A 82 -4.17 -15.34 8.22
C CYS A 82 -5.36 -14.94 9.12
N LEU A 83 -6.16 -15.91 9.56
CA LEU A 83 -7.28 -15.66 10.46
C LEU A 83 -6.83 -15.08 11.80
N LEU A 84 -5.76 -15.63 12.38
CA LEU A 84 -5.20 -15.15 13.64
C LEU A 84 -4.76 -13.68 13.53
N VAL A 85 -4.09 -13.30 12.44
CA VAL A 85 -3.71 -11.91 12.20
C VAL A 85 -4.92 -11.01 11.99
N ALA A 86 -5.92 -11.45 11.22
CA ALA A 86 -7.13 -10.66 11.00
C ALA A 86 -7.84 -10.36 12.33
N VAL A 87 -8.03 -11.38 13.18
CA VAL A 87 -8.66 -11.22 14.49
C VAL A 87 -7.81 -10.36 15.42
N SER A 88 -6.49 -10.57 15.48
CA SER A 88 -5.63 -9.79 16.36
C SER A 88 -5.60 -8.32 15.97
N MET A 89 -5.61 -7.99 14.67
CA MET A 89 -5.65 -6.60 14.19
C MET A 89 -7.01 -5.92 14.39
N LEU A 90 -8.10 -6.69 14.44
CA LEU A 90 -9.42 -6.15 14.79
C LEU A 90 -9.55 -5.86 16.29
N LEU A 91 -8.92 -6.65 17.14
CA LEU A 91 -8.97 -6.48 18.60
C LEU A 91 -7.92 -5.47 19.10
N PHE A 92 -6.75 -5.45 18.49
CA PHE A 92 -5.61 -4.61 18.86
C PHE A 92 -5.25 -3.73 17.67
N SER A 93 -5.67 -2.47 17.71
CA SER A 93 -5.23 -1.47 16.74
C SER A 93 -3.89 -0.87 17.20
N GLY A 94 -2.94 -0.77 16.27
CA GLY A 94 -1.67 -0.09 16.52
C GLY A 94 -0.50 -0.63 15.71
N ILE A 95 0.47 0.26 15.46
CA ILE A 95 1.68 -0.05 14.71
C ILE A 95 2.52 -1.11 15.42
N ALA A 96 2.64 -1.03 16.75
CA ALA A 96 3.37 -2.02 17.54
C ALA A 96 2.74 -3.41 17.40
N ALA A 97 1.41 -3.50 17.44
CA ALA A 97 0.69 -4.76 17.24
C ALA A 97 0.95 -5.33 15.84
N GLN A 98 0.93 -4.50 14.80
CA GLN A 98 1.25 -4.92 13.42
C GLN A 98 2.66 -5.52 13.31
N ILE A 99 3.68 -4.86 13.86
CA ILE A 99 5.06 -5.38 13.83
C ILE A 99 5.16 -6.70 14.58
N ILE A 100 4.64 -6.74 15.81
CA ILE A 100 4.71 -7.94 16.67
C ILE A 100 4.06 -9.11 15.96
N VAL A 101 2.89 -8.90 15.35
CA VAL A 101 2.16 -9.93 14.63
C VAL A 101 2.92 -10.38 13.38
N LEU A 102 3.52 -9.47 12.60
CA LEU A 102 4.32 -9.85 11.42
C LEU A 102 5.61 -10.59 11.81
N LEU A 103 6.27 -10.19 12.89
CA LEU A 103 7.42 -10.91 13.44
C LEU A 103 7.02 -12.30 13.94
N ALA A 104 5.89 -12.40 14.64
CA ALA A 104 5.33 -13.68 15.05
C ALA A 104 4.99 -14.56 13.83
N CYS A 105 4.44 -14.00 12.75
CA CYS A 105 4.21 -14.72 11.50
C CYS A 105 5.51 -15.20 10.85
N ALA A 106 6.59 -14.43 10.90
CA ALA A 106 7.89 -14.84 10.40
C ALA A 106 8.43 -16.03 11.22
N ILE A 107 8.39 -15.95 12.55
CA ILE A 107 8.87 -17.01 13.46
C ILE A 107 8.00 -18.27 13.34
N LEU A 108 6.68 -18.15 13.44
CA LEU A 108 5.77 -19.28 13.26
C LEU A 108 5.90 -19.86 11.85
N GLY A 109 6.17 -19.01 10.86
CA GLY A 109 6.44 -19.42 9.50
C GLY A 109 7.64 -20.37 9.40
N THR A 110 8.77 -20.03 10.04
CA THR A 110 9.96 -20.91 10.05
C THR A 110 9.73 -22.23 10.79
N LEU A 111 8.89 -22.21 11.84
CA LEU A 111 8.60 -23.38 12.65
C LEU A 111 7.58 -24.32 12.01
N TRP A 112 6.54 -23.79 11.35
CA TRP A 112 5.43 -24.57 10.82
C TRP A 112 5.61 -24.97 9.36
N PHE A 113 6.18 -24.11 8.51
CA PHE A 113 6.35 -24.42 7.10
C PHE A 113 7.68 -25.13 6.88
N LYS A 114 7.60 -26.44 6.60
CA LYS A 114 8.73 -27.17 6.01
C LYS A 114 8.85 -26.76 4.54
N SER A 115 9.78 -25.85 4.25
CA SER A 115 10.18 -25.58 2.87
C SER A 115 11.28 -26.54 2.48
N GLU A 116 11.05 -27.36 1.45
CA GLU A 116 12.14 -28.12 0.85
C GLU A 116 13.14 -27.15 0.18
N PRO A 117 14.45 -27.42 0.23
CA PRO A 117 15.43 -26.58 -0.44
C PRO A 117 15.15 -26.55 -1.95
N ALA A 118 14.82 -25.37 -2.47
CA ALA A 118 14.74 -25.15 -3.91
C ALA A 118 16.17 -25.09 -4.47
N GLU A 119 16.72 -26.26 -4.80
CA GLU A 119 18.11 -26.49 -5.24
C GLU A 119 19.19 -26.05 -4.22
N LYS A 120 20.35 -26.73 -4.24
CA LYS A 120 21.46 -26.36 -3.36
C LYS A 120 21.93 -24.93 -3.72
N PRO A 121 22.02 -24.00 -2.76
CA PRO A 121 22.55 -22.67 -3.05
C PRO A 121 23.96 -22.79 -3.63
N GLN A 122 24.13 -22.41 -4.90
CA GLN A 122 25.43 -22.34 -5.53
C GLN A 122 26.16 -21.09 -5.01
N GLY A 123 26.93 -21.27 -3.92
CA GLY A 123 27.86 -20.27 -3.40
C GLY A 123 27.43 -19.54 -2.12
N LYS A 124 28.37 -18.82 -1.51
CA LYS A 124 28.14 -18.01 -0.32
C LYS A 124 27.23 -16.82 -0.67
N VAL A 125 26.11 -16.67 0.03
CA VAL A 125 25.24 -15.49 -0.07
C VAL A 125 26.06 -14.25 0.33
N LYS A 126 26.31 -13.34 -0.62
CA LYS A 126 26.96 -12.06 -0.34
C LYS A 126 25.91 -10.96 -0.39
N LEU A 127 25.60 -10.38 0.77
CA LEU A 127 24.73 -9.20 0.84
C LEU A 127 25.56 -7.95 0.58
N GLN A 128 25.01 -6.99 -0.16
CA GLN A 128 25.60 -5.65 -0.20
C GLN A 128 25.26 -4.96 1.11
N MET A 129 26.27 -4.88 1.98
CA MET A 129 26.10 -4.35 3.35
C MET A 129 25.80 -2.85 3.36
N LEU A 130 26.36 -2.06 2.44
CA LEU A 130 26.19 -0.61 2.47
C LEU A 130 24.71 -0.17 2.39
N PRO A 131 23.91 -0.58 1.39
CA PRO A 131 22.48 -0.23 1.36
C PRO A 131 21.71 -0.77 2.58
N LEU A 132 22.13 -1.93 3.12
CA LEU A 132 21.49 -2.53 4.29
C LEU A 132 21.76 -1.72 5.55
N VAL A 133 23.00 -1.27 5.75
CA VAL A 133 23.39 -0.41 6.87
C VAL A 133 22.67 0.94 6.77
N ILE A 134 22.58 1.52 5.57
CA ILE A 134 21.81 2.76 5.36
C ILE A 134 20.34 2.54 5.73
N PHE A 135 19.73 1.46 5.27
CA PHE A 135 18.34 1.12 5.60
C PHE A 135 18.13 1.02 7.11
N VAL A 136 18.97 0.24 7.81
CA VAL A 136 18.89 0.06 9.27
C VAL A 136 19.15 1.37 10.00
N ALA A 137 20.15 2.14 9.58
CA ALA A 137 20.48 3.43 10.19
C ALA A 137 19.31 4.41 10.08
N VAL A 138 18.70 4.54 8.90
CA VAL A 138 17.54 5.42 8.70
C VAL A 138 16.33 4.94 9.50
N LEU A 139 16.10 3.62 9.58
CA LEU A 139 14.99 3.05 10.35
C LEU A 139 15.14 3.31 11.86
N VAL A 140 16.36 3.18 12.40
CA VAL A 140 16.64 3.32 13.84
C VAL A 140 16.81 4.78 14.26
N LEU A 141 17.49 5.60 13.46
CA LEU A 141 17.73 7.02 13.76
C LEU A 141 16.57 7.92 13.34
N GLY A 142 15.69 7.45 12.45
CA GLY A 142 14.53 8.19 11.94
C GLY A 142 13.65 8.81 13.04
N PRO A 143 13.23 8.07 14.09
CA PRO A 143 12.42 8.62 15.17
C PRO A 143 13.07 9.83 15.89
N LEU A 144 14.40 9.82 16.06
CA LEU A 144 15.13 10.91 16.71
C LEU A 144 15.19 12.18 15.85
N LEU A 145 15.20 12.01 14.53
CA LEU A 145 15.17 13.12 13.58
C LEU A 145 13.74 13.64 13.37
N ALA A 146 12.75 12.74 13.44
CA ALA A 146 11.33 13.06 13.25
C ALA A 146 10.82 14.11 14.25
N SER A 147 11.32 14.10 15.49
CA SER A 147 10.91 15.07 16.52
C SER A 147 11.44 16.49 16.29
N GLN A 148 12.36 16.70 15.34
CA GLN A 148 13.05 17.98 15.17
C GLN A 148 12.40 18.89 14.12
N ALA A 149 11.74 18.33 13.10
CA ALA A 149 11.14 19.11 12.03
C ALA A 149 9.95 18.38 11.36
N PRO A 150 8.90 19.10 10.90
CA PRO A 150 7.75 18.50 10.21
C PRO A 150 8.14 17.68 8.97
N ILE A 151 9.10 18.16 8.18
CA ILE A 151 9.61 17.45 6.99
C ILE A 151 10.36 16.16 7.37
N ALA A 152 11.05 16.15 8.50
CA ALA A 152 11.75 14.96 9.01
C ALA A 152 10.74 13.94 9.54
N LYS A 153 9.67 14.39 10.22
CA LYS A 153 8.54 13.54 10.59
C LYS A 153 7.88 12.92 9.37
N LEU A 154 7.58 13.73 8.35
CA LEU A 154 7.01 13.26 7.09
C LEU A 154 7.90 12.19 6.44
N PHE A 155 9.19 12.47 6.29
CA PHE A 155 10.13 11.48 5.77
C PHE A 155 10.13 10.19 6.60
N HIS A 156 10.17 10.29 7.93
CA HIS A 156 10.16 9.14 8.82
C HIS A 156 8.90 8.30 8.65
N ASP A 157 7.71 8.91 8.71
CA ASP A 157 6.42 8.20 8.64
C ASP A 157 6.30 7.43 7.32
N PHE A 158 6.67 8.05 6.19
CA PHE A 158 6.60 7.40 4.88
C PHE A 158 7.71 6.37 4.66
N PHE A 159 8.93 6.62 5.12
CA PHE A 159 10.02 5.64 5.08
C PHE A 159 9.68 4.40 5.92
N TYR A 160 9.11 4.63 7.10
CA TYR A 160 8.69 3.58 8.01
C TYR A 160 7.54 2.76 7.41
N ALA A 161 6.50 3.43 6.88
CA ALA A 161 5.43 2.77 6.15
C ALA A 161 5.97 1.92 5.00
N GLY A 162 6.85 2.48 4.18
CA GLY A 162 7.51 1.80 3.05
C GLY A 162 8.34 0.58 3.46
N SER A 163 8.94 0.61 4.66
CA SER A 163 9.76 -0.48 5.20
C SER A 163 8.93 -1.70 5.63
N LEU A 164 7.66 -1.48 5.95
CA LEU A 164 6.74 -2.51 6.43
C LEU A 164 5.78 -3.02 5.33
N VAL A 165 5.96 -2.57 4.07
CA VAL A 165 5.11 -3.05 2.98
C VAL A 165 5.55 -4.42 2.49
N PHE A 166 4.70 -5.40 2.72
CA PHE A 166 4.83 -6.74 2.14
C PHE A 166 3.62 -7.02 1.24
N GLY A 167 3.81 -7.64 0.08
CA GLY A 167 2.69 -8.17 -0.70
C GLY A 167 1.98 -7.24 -1.69
N GLY A 168 2.43 -5.99 -1.89
CA GLY A 168 1.97 -5.13 -2.99
C GLY A 168 1.54 -3.72 -2.58
N GLY A 169 1.18 -2.90 -3.57
CA GLY A 169 0.88 -1.48 -3.39
C GLY A 169 -0.28 -1.17 -2.44
N HIS A 170 -1.25 -2.09 -2.30
CA HIS A 170 -2.45 -1.87 -1.46
C HIS A 170 -2.20 -2.13 0.03
N VAL A 171 -1.09 -2.78 0.40
CA VAL A 171 -0.77 -3.14 1.79
C VAL A 171 -0.15 -1.97 2.57
N VAL A 172 0.35 -0.94 1.87
CA VAL A 172 0.83 0.28 2.54
C VAL A 172 -0.31 1.10 3.13
N LEU A 173 -1.54 0.90 2.64
CA LEU A 173 -2.68 1.74 2.99
C LEU A 173 -3.05 1.70 4.47
N PRO A 174 -3.19 0.52 5.10
CA PRO A 174 -3.57 0.45 6.51
C PRO A 174 -2.44 0.96 7.41
N LEU A 175 -1.18 0.77 6.98
CA LEU A 175 0.00 1.30 7.67
C LEU A 175 0.00 2.83 7.65
N LEU A 176 -0.18 3.44 6.49
CA LEU A 176 -0.26 4.90 6.37
C LEU A 176 -1.47 5.44 7.13
N GLN A 177 -2.65 4.84 7.03
CA GLN A 177 -3.81 5.28 7.79
C GLN A 177 -3.56 5.28 9.30
N ASN A 178 -2.88 4.27 9.84
CA ASN A 178 -2.52 4.24 11.26
C ASN A 178 -1.46 5.28 11.65
N LEU A 179 -0.55 5.64 10.73
CA LEU A 179 0.55 6.57 11.00
C LEU A 179 0.15 8.04 10.89
N ILE A 180 -0.68 8.36 9.89
CA ILE A 180 -1.00 9.74 9.48
C ILE A 180 -2.50 10.01 9.38
N GLY A 181 -3.35 9.01 9.60
CA GLY A 181 -4.79 9.14 9.45
C GLY A 181 -5.42 10.13 10.43
N ASP A 182 -4.84 10.32 11.61
CA ASP A 182 -5.29 11.33 12.58
C ASP A 182 -4.85 12.76 12.18
N SER A 183 -3.86 12.88 11.30
CA SER A 183 -3.33 14.17 10.80
C SER A 183 -4.05 14.67 9.54
N LEU A 184 -4.99 13.89 9.00
CA LEU A 184 -5.73 14.18 7.78
C LEU A 184 -7.22 13.88 7.97
N SER A 185 -8.08 14.54 7.21
CA SER A 185 -9.47 14.11 7.15
C SER A 185 -9.56 12.74 6.47
N THR A 186 -10.47 11.90 6.95
CA THR A 186 -10.78 10.60 6.31
C THR A 186 -11.12 10.78 4.82
N ASP A 187 -11.77 11.89 4.48
CA ASP A 187 -12.12 12.24 3.11
C ASP A 187 -10.90 12.56 2.25
N ALA A 188 -9.94 13.34 2.74
CA ALA A 188 -8.70 13.64 2.02
C ALA A 188 -7.88 12.35 1.78
N PHE A 189 -7.76 11.51 2.80
CA PHE A 189 -7.06 10.24 2.68
C PHE A 189 -7.69 9.33 1.62
N LEU A 190 -9.02 9.17 1.68
CA LEU A 190 -9.74 8.32 0.73
C LEU A 190 -9.76 8.90 -0.69
N THR A 191 -9.78 10.23 -0.82
CA THR A 191 -9.65 10.94 -2.10
C THR A 191 -8.32 10.60 -2.76
N GLY A 192 -7.21 10.79 -2.04
CA GLY A 192 -5.88 10.46 -2.57
C GLY A 192 -5.74 8.98 -2.89
N TYR A 193 -6.33 8.10 -2.07
CA TYR A 193 -6.26 6.66 -2.30
C TYR A 193 -6.93 6.27 -3.61
N ALA A 194 -8.14 6.78 -3.83
CA ALA A 194 -8.90 6.45 -5.02
C ALA A 194 -8.34 7.14 -6.27
N ALA A 195 -7.78 8.34 -6.14
CA ALA A 195 -7.01 8.99 -7.20
C ALA A 195 -5.81 8.11 -7.62
N ALA A 196 -5.07 7.55 -6.67
CA ALA A 196 -3.95 6.65 -6.95
C ALA A 196 -4.37 5.38 -7.71
N GLN A 197 -5.61 4.91 -7.52
CA GLN A 197 -6.17 3.77 -8.27
C GLN A 197 -6.59 4.12 -9.70
N ALA A 198 -6.89 5.39 -9.96
CA ALA A 198 -7.35 5.86 -11.25
C ALA A 198 -6.18 6.27 -12.19
N VAL A 199 -5.04 6.66 -11.63
CA VAL A 199 -3.88 7.12 -12.42
C VAL A 199 -2.95 5.97 -12.82
N PRO A 200 -2.37 6.01 -14.02
CA PRO A 200 -1.36 5.02 -14.42
C PRO A 200 -0.08 5.24 -13.63
N GLY A 201 0.39 4.21 -12.92
CA GLY A 201 1.63 4.28 -12.16
C GLY A 201 1.65 3.32 -10.96
N PRO A 202 2.64 3.46 -10.08
CA PRO A 202 2.66 2.70 -8.83
C PRO A 202 1.66 3.29 -7.83
N MET A 203 0.87 2.43 -7.18
CA MET A 203 -0.05 2.81 -6.09
C MET A 203 0.57 3.67 -4.97
N PHE A 204 1.88 3.55 -4.77
CA PHE A 204 2.61 4.36 -3.80
C PHE A 204 2.67 5.86 -4.16
N THR A 205 2.30 6.27 -5.37
CA THR A 205 2.14 7.70 -5.69
C THR A 205 1.00 8.35 -4.91
N PHE A 206 0.16 7.57 -4.23
CA PHE A 206 -0.68 8.06 -3.14
C PHE A 206 0.10 8.89 -2.11
N ALA A 207 1.35 8.51 -1.79
CA ALA A 207 2.22 9.27 -0.91
C ALA A 207 2.50 10.69 -1.41
N THR A 208 2.49 10.90 -2.72
CA THR A 208 2.62 12.23 -3.35
C THR A 208 1.49 13.16 -2.91
N PHE A 209 0.25 12.67 -2.96
CA PHE A 209 -0.94 13.42 -2.58
C PHE A 209 -0.94 13.66 -1.07
N LEU A 210 -0.69 12.63 -0.26
CA LEU A 210 -0.64 12.77 1.19
C LEU A 210 0.46 13.73 1.65
N GLY A 211 1.64 13.68 1.03
CA GLY A 211 2.72 14.61 1.32
C GLY A 211 2.37 16.06 0.99
N TYR A 212 1.53 16.29 -0.02
CA TYR A 212 1.00 17.62 -0.35
C TYR A 212 0.15 18.17 0.79
N GLU A 213 -0.80 17.35 1.27
CA GLU A 213 -1.74 17.72 2.33
C GLU A 213 -1.08 17.84 3.71
N LEU A 214 -0.10 16.98 4.01
CA LEU A 214 0.56 16.93 5.33
C LEU A 214 1.60 18.03 5.56
N LEU A 215 2.06 18.72 4.51
CA LEU A 215 3.04 19.80 4.61
C LEU A 215 2.55 21.07 3.90
N PRO A 216 1.48 21.72 4.39
CA PRO A 216 0.80 22.81 3.68
C PRO A 216 1.67 24.05 3.47
N GLN A 217 2.73 24.26 4.28
CA GLN A 217 3.67 25.37 4.08
C GLN A 217 4.59 25.15 2.86
N GLN A 218 4.83 23.89 2.47
CA GLN A 218 5.72 23.51 1.37
C GLN A 218 5.17 22.28 0.64
N PRO A 219 3.98 22.36 0.03
CA PRO A 219 3.20 21.18 -0.36
C PRO A 219 3.88 20.35 -1.47
N ILE A 220 4.49 21.01 -2.47
CA ILE A 220 5.25 20.32 -3.52
C ILE A 220 6.47 19.59 -2.94
N LEU A 221 7.17 20.21 -1.99
CA LEU A 221 8.30 19.56 -1.32
C LEU A 221 7.82 18.36 -0.50
N GLY A 222 6.69 18.50 0.21
CA GLY A 222 6.05 17.42 0.94
C GLY A 222 5.71 16.23 0.03
N SER A 223 5.13 16.48 -1.15
CA SER A 223 4.87 15.46 -2.17
C SER A 223 6.13 14.71 -2.60
N ILE A 224 7.22 15.43 -2.90
CA ILE A 224 8.48 14.84 -3.34
C ILE A 224 9.09 14.00 -2.22
N VAL A 225 9.16 14.55 -1.00
CA VAL A 225 9.75 13.88 0.17
C VAL A 225 8.98 12.63 0.53
N ALA A 226 7.65 12.69 0.64
CA ALA A 226 6.82 11.53 0.96
C ALA A 226 6.95 10.43 -0.09
N THR A 227 6.99 10.80 -1.38
CA THR A 227 7.17 9.84 -2.48
C THR A 227 8.54 9.18 -2.42
N LEU A 228 9.62 9.95 -2.28
CA LEU A 228 10.96 9.37 -2.19
C LEU A 228 11.09 8.50 -0.94
N ALA A 229 10.58 8.95 0.20
CA ALA A 229 10.63 8.23 1.46
C ALA A 229 9.94 6.86 1.39
N VAL A 230 8.74 6.77 0.79
CA VAL A 230 8.01 5.48 0.72
C VAL A 230 8.69 4.45 -0.20
N PHE A 231 9.40 4.89 -1.24
CA PHE A 231 10.11 3.99 -2.16
C PHE A 231 11.53 3.62 -1.72
N LEU A 232 12.21 4.53 -1.02
CA LEU A 232 13.60 4.38 -0.59
C LEU A 232 13.90 3.06 0.15
N PRO A 233 13.11 2.60 1.15
CA PRO A 233 13.43 1.35 1.85
C PRO A 233 13.41 0.15 0.90
N GLY A 234 12.44 0.10 -0.02
CA GLY A 234 12.38 -0.93 -1.05
C GLY A 234 13.59 -0.91 -1.98
N PHE A 235 14.07 0.27 -2.38
CA PHE A 235 15.28 0.38 -3.20
C PHE A 235 16.53 -0.09 -2.47
N LEU A 236 16.71 0.32 -1.20
CA LEU A 236 17.84 -0.10 -0.39
C LEU A 236 17.85 -1.62 -0.20
N LEU A 237 16.72 -2.22 0.18
CA LEU A 237 16.59 -3.66 0.37
C LEU A 237 16.81 -4.43 -0.94
N VAL A 238 16.27 -3.96 -2.06
CA VAL A 238 16.51 -4.56 -3.37
C VAL A 238 17.99 -4.53 -3.70
N LEU A 239 18.67 -3.38 -3.58
CA LEU A 239 20.11 -3.26 -3.84
C LEU A 239 20.93 -4.20 -2.95
N SER A 240 20.54 -4.36 -1.68
CA SER A 240 21.19 -5.29 -0.75
C SER A 240 21.18 -6.75 -1.23
N VAL A 241 20.10 -7.19 -1.87
CA VAL A 241 19.88 -8.62 -2.21
C VAL A 241 19.92 -8.93 -3.70
N ILE A 242 19.95 -7.93 -4.60
CA ILE A 242 19.67 -8.11 -6.04
C ILE A 242 20.55 -9.16 -6.74
N HIS A 243 21.81 -9.30 -6.34
CA HIS A 243 22.75 -10.27 -6.92
C HIS A 243 22.58 -11.69 -6.37
N ASN A 244 22.01 -11.84 -5.17
CA ASN A 244 21.97 -13.10 -4.44
C ASN A 244 20.55 -13.51 -4.02
N TRP A 245 19.51 -12.86 -4.55
CA TRP A 245 18.11 -13.11 -4.21
C TRP A 245 17.73 -14.59 -4.34
N GLN A 246 18.14 -15.26 -5.43
CA GLN A 246 17.84 -16.69 -5.64
C GLN A 246 18.48 -17.58 -4.56
N ALA A 247 19.73 -17.31 -4.20
CA ALA A 247 20.43 -18.04 -3.15
C ALA A 247 19.87 -17.75 -1.74
N LEU A 248 19.34 -16.56 -1.50
CA LEU A 248 18.66 -16.22 -0.24
C LEU A 248 17.28 -16.89 -0.17
N ALA A 249 16.53 -16.85 -1.27
CA ALA A 249 15.19 -17.43 -1.37
C ALA A 249 15.19 -18.97 -1.33
N SER A 250 16.31 -19.62 -1.67
CA SER A 250 16.46 -21.08 -1.55
C SER A 250 16.77 -21.54 -0.12
N ILE A 251 17.09 -20.64 0.82
CA ILE A 251 17.26 -20.99 2.23
C ILE A 251 15.89 -21.40 2.80
N PRO A 252 15.73 -22.65 3.30
CA PRO A 252 14.45 -23.15 3.80
C PRO A 252 13.79 -22.26 4.84
N SER A 253 14.57 -21.76 5.81
CA SER A 253 14.09 -20.88 6.87
C SER A 253 13.59 -19.54 6.32
N VAL A 254 14.31 -18.90 5.39
CA VAL A 254 13.88 -17.63 4.78
C VAL A 254 12.59 -17.83 3.99
N SER A 255 12.52 -18.87 3.16
CA SER A 255 11.31 -19.19 2.38
C SER A 255 10.11 -19.49 3.30
N ALA A 256 10.32 -20.24 4.38
CA ALA A 256 9.30 -20.54 5.37
C ALA A 256 8.82 -19.28 6.13
N ALA A 257 9.73 -18.41 6.56
CA ALA A 257 9.40 -17.13 7.17
C ALA A 257 8.55 -16.26 6.22
N LEU A 258 8.96 -16.13 4.95
CA LEU A 258 8.23 -15.36 3.95
C LEU A 258 6.83 -15.91 3.69
N LYS A 259 6.65 -17.24 3.68
CA LYS A 259 5.31 -17.86 3.59
C LYS A 259 4.42 -17.45 4.77
N GLY A 260 4.97 -17.47 5.99
CA GLY A 260 4.26 -17.01 7.19
C GLY A 260 3.89 -15.54 7.14
N VAL A 261 4.85 -14.67 6.83
CA VAL A 261 4.61 -13.23 6.67
C VAL A 261 3.55 -12.96 5.59
N ASN A 262 3.66 -13.58 4.41
CA ASN A 262 2.69 -13.39 3.33
C ASN A 262 1.27 -13.80 3.73
N ALA A 263 1.11 -14.89 4.50
CA ALA A 263 -0.19 -15.29 5.02
C ALA A 263 -0.72 -14.29 6.07
N GLY A 264 0.13 -13.81 6.98
CA GLY A 264 -0.24 -12.79 7.95
C GLY A 264 -0.67 -11.47 7.31
N VAL A 265 0.03 -11.06 6.25
CA VAL A 265 -0.32 -9.85 5.47
C VAL A 265 -1.72 -9.92 4.88
N VAL A 266 -2.16 -11.09 4.41
CA VAL A 266 -3.55 -11.27 3.94
C VAL A 266 -4.53 -11.02 5.07
N GLY A 267 -4.25 -11.51 6.28
CA GLY A 267 -5.06 -11.25 7.47
C GLY A 267 -5.11 -9.77 7.83
N LEU A 268 -3.98 -9.08 7.77
CA LEU A 268 -3.89 -7.63 8.02
C LEU A 268 -4.71 -6.82 7.02
N LEU A 269 -4.69 -7.22 5.74
CA LEU A 269 -5.52 -6.60 4.71
C LEU A 269 -7.02 -6.87 4.93
N ILE A 270 -7.40 -8.07 5.38
CA ILE A 270 -8.80 -8.38 5.72
C ILE A 270 -9.29 -7.48 6.86
N ALA A 271 -8.49 -7.30 7.91
CA ALA A 271 -8.84 -6.39 9.00
C ALA A 271 -9.00 -4.95 8.49
N ALA A 272 -8.09 -4.49 7.63
CA ALA A 272 -8.13 -3.16 7.05
C ALA A 272 -9.31 -2.94 6.09
N LEU A 273 -9.70 -3.99 5.35
CA LEU A 273 -10.88 -3.96 4.48
C LEU A 273 -12.12 -3.68 5.32
N TYR A 274 -12.27 -4.30 6.48
CA TYR A 274 -13.38 -4.01 7.38
C TYR A 274 -13.30 -2.57 7.91
N GLN A 275 -12.19 -2.21 8.58
CA GLN A 275 -11.96 -0.88 9.13
C GLN A 275 -10.55 -0.40 8.76
N PRO A 276 -10.40 0.77 8.10
CA PRO A 276 -11.43 1.77 7.84
C PRO A 276 -12.16 1.67 6.50
N ILE A 277 -11.74 0.78 5.59
CA ILE A 277 -12.07 0.93 4.17
C ILE A 277 -13.58 0.72 3.93
N PHE A 278 -14.15 -0.38 4.39
CA PHE A 278 -15.58 -0.68 4.22
C PHE A 278 -16.45 0.21 5.08
N ALA A 279 -16.15 0.31 6.38
CA ALA A 279 -16.98 1.04 7.33
C ALA A 279 -17.00 2.57 7.11
N SER A 280 -15.99 3.16 6.46
CA SER A 280 -16.01 4.59 6.07
C SER A 280 -16.64 4.87 4.71
N ALA A 281 -16.85 3.83 3.89
CA ALA A 281 -17.35 3.93 2.52
C ALA A 281 -18.82 3.51 2.40
N VAL A 282 -19.22 2.44 3.08
CA VAL A 282 -20.53 1.82 2.93
C VAL A 282 -21.43 2.22 4.09
N SER A 283 -22.32 3.18 3.83
CA SER A 283 -23.23 3.73 4.84
C SER A 283 -24.64 3.12 4.80
N GLY A 284 -24.98 2.37 3.74
CA GLY A 284 -26.29 1.75 3.58
C GLY A 284 -26.35 0.68 2.47
N ALA A 285 -27.53 0.11 2.27
CA ALA A 285 -27.73 -1.00 1.34
C ALA A 285 -27.41 -0.64 -0.13
N GLN A 286 -27.62 0.61 -0.53
CA GLN A 286 -27.34 1.08 -1.90
C GLN A 286 -25.83 1.16 -2.18
N ASP A 287 -25.07 1.71 -1.23
CA ASP A 287 -23.60 1.72 -1.30
C ASP A 287 -23.08 0.28 -1.44
N PHE A 288 -23.63 -0.64 -0.65
CA PHE A 288 -23.25 -2.04 -0.70
C PHE A 288 -23.64 -2.70 -2.04
N ALA A 289 -24.80 -2.39 -2.60
CA ALA A 289 -25.22 -2.87 -3.92
C ALA A 289 -24.26 -2.39 -5.02
N VAL A 290 -23.82 -1.12 -4.98
CA VAL A 290 -22.82 -0.58 -5.90
C VAL A 290 -21.49 -1.30 -5.77
N VAL A 291 -21.04 -1.59 -4.55
CA VAL A 291 -19.82 -2.40 -4.30
C VAL A 291 -19.95 -3.81 -4.88
N LEU A 292 -21.09 -4.49 -4.68
CA LEU A 292 -21.31 -5.84 -5.21
C LEU A 292 -21.30 -5.86 -6.74
N VAL A 293 -21.99 -4.92 -7.37
CA VAL A 293 -21.99 -4.78 -8.84
C VAL A 293 -20.58 -4.46 -9.34
N GLY A 294 -19.89 -3.48 -8.74
CA GLY A 294 -18.53 -3.13 -9.11
C GLY A 294 -17.56 -4.31 -8.99
N PHE A 295 -17.66 -5.10 -7.92
CA PHE A 295 -16.87 -6.31 -7.74
C PHE A 295 -17.18 -7.38 -8.78
N PHE A 296 -18.45 -7.57 -9.15
CA PHE A 296 -18.84 -8.47 -10.23
C PHE A 296 -18.27 -8.03 -11.59
N LEU A 297 -18.41 -6.75 -11.94
CA LEU A 297 -17.87 -6.18 -13.18
C LEU A 297 -16.35 -6.35 -13.26
N LEU A 298 -15.64 -6.08 -12.16
CA LEU A 298 -14.19 -6.22 -12.09
C LEU A 298 -13.75 -7.69 -12.17
N LYS A 299 -14.38 -8.58 -11.38
CA LYS A 299 -13.89 -9.96 -11.22
C LYS A 299 -14.35 -10.90 -12.32
N GLN A 300 -15.63 -10.85 -12.66
CA GLN A 300 -16.22 -11.80 -13.60
C GLN A 300 -16.10 -11.29 -15.04
N LEU A 301 -16.40 -10.01 -15.27
CA LEU A 301 -16.32 -9.43 -16.61
C LEU A 301 -14.93 -8.90 -16.96
N LYS A 302 -14.01 -8.81 -15.99
CA LYS A 302 -12.63 -8.31 -16.17
C LYS A 302 -12.58 -6.94 -16.85
N LEU A 303 -13.61 -6.12 -16.64
CA LEU A 303 -13.68 -4.80 -17.23
C LEU A 303 -12.66 -3.88 -16.54
N PRO A 304 -11.82 -3.17 -17.32
CA PRO A 304 -10.87 -2.24 -16.73
C PRO A 304 -11.62 -1.15 -15.97
N ILE A 305 -11.07 -0.74 -14.83
CA ILE A 305 -11.70 0.27 -13.93
C ILE A 305 -12.09 1.53 -14.70
N VAL A 306 -11.23 1.96 -15.63
CA VAL A 306 -11.44 3.15 -16.47
C VAL A 306 -12.74 3.07 -17.30
N ALA A 307 -13.20 1.87 -17.67
CA ALA A 307 -14.39 1.72 -18.52
C ALA A 307 -15.71 1.96 -17.77
N TRP A 308 -15.78 1.63 -16.48
CA TRP A 308 -17.04 1.71 -15.71
C TRP A 308 -17.01 2.78 -14.61
N LEU A 309 -15.85 3.37 -14.32
CA LEU A 309 -15.72 4.50 -13.41
C LEU A 309 -16.67 5.67 -13.74
N PRO A 310 -16.86 6.10 -15.01
CA PRO A 310 -17.79 7.18 -15.33
C PRO A 310 -19.25 6.84 -14.99
N ALA A 311 -19.65 5.58 -15.21
CA ALA A 311 -20.99 5.10 -14.89
C ALA A 311 -21.21 5.05 -13.37
N LEU A 312 -20.20 4.64 -12.61
CA LEU A 312 -20.23 4.66 -11.15
C LEU A 312 -20.33 6.10 -10.61
N LEU A 313 -19.60 7.05 -11.20
CA LEU A 313 -19.69 8.46 -10.83
C LEU A 313 -21.09 9.03 -11.14
N ALA A 314 -21.66 8.69 -12.30
CA ALA A 314 -22.98 9.15 -12.70
C ALA A 314 -24.09 8.61 -11.76
N THR A 315 -24.05 7.33 -11.38
CA THR A 315 -25.07 6.74 -10.49
C THR A 315 -25.00 7.34 -9.09
N VAL A 316 -23.80 7.56 -8.54
CA VAL A 316 -23.62 8.18 -7.22
C VAL A 316 -24.03 9.65 -7.22
N CYS A 317 -23.66 10.42 -8.26
CA CYS A 317 -24.08 11.82 -8.41
C CYS A 317 -25.60 11.96 -8.51
N TRP A 318 -26.26 11.11 -9.32
CA TRP A 318 -27.72 11.10 -9.44
C TRP A 318 -28.38 10.77 -8.09
N PHE A 319 -27.82 9.81 -7.38
CA PHE A 319 -28.35 9.35 -6.10
C PHE A 319 -28.29 10.41 -4.99
N LEU A 320 -27.13 11.08 -4.85
CA LEU A 320 -26.96 12.16 -3.87
C LEU A 320 -27.82 13.39 -4.22
N SER A 321 -28.01 13.67 -5.51
CA SER A 321 -28.94 14.72 -5.94
C SER A 321 -30.40 14.39 -5.59
N SER A 322 -30.81 13.12 -5.69
CA SER A 322 -32.16 12.68 -5.30
C SER A 322 -32.40 12.78 -3.80
N LYS A 323 -31.37 12.60 -2.97
CA LYS A 323 -31.46 12.65 -1.51
C LYS A 323 -31.54 14.08 -0.95
N LYS A 324 -31.14 15.08 -1.75
CA LYS A 324 -31.21 16.51 -1.41
C LYS A 324 -32.55 17.16 -1.78
N ASN A 325 -33.35 16.51 -2.62
CA ASN A 325 -34.66 16.97 -3.10
C ASN A 325 -35.86 16.37 -2.31
N ASN A 326 -35.60 15.56 -1.29
CA ASN A 326 -36.58 15.04 -0.34
C ASN A 326 -36.24 15.53 1.07
#